data_AF-A0A353TYN0-F1
#
_entry.id   AF-A0A353TYN0-F1
#
_cell.length_a   1.000
_cell.length_b   1.000
_cell.length_c   1.000
_cell.angle_alpha   90.00
_cell.angle_beta   90.00
_cell.angle_gamma   90.00
#
_symmetry.space_group_name_H-M   'P 1'
#
loop_
_entity.id
_entity.type
_entity.pdbx_description
1 polymer ?
#
loop_
_entity_poly.entity_id
_entity_poly.type
_entity_poly.pdbx_seq_one_letter_code
_entity_poly.pdbx_strand_id
1 'polypeptide(L)' 'MAFSQLQPGDKAPDFKLKGVDNQWLSLNDYSKEKGVIVIFTCNHCPYAKLY' A
#
# COMPACT_ATOMS: atom_id res chain seq x y z
N MET A 1 14.74 10.98 -11.22
CA MET A 1 14.09 10.34 -10.05
C MET A 1 13.25 11.41 -9.38
N ALA A 2 11.94 11.44 -9.64
CA ALA A 2 11.05 12.42 -9.02
C ALA A 2 10.49 11.80 -7.73
N PHE A 3 10.85 12.35 -6.57
CA PHE A 3 10.18 12.04 -5.33
C PHE A 3 8.87 12.83 -5.30
N SER A 4 7.79 12.26 -5.83
CA SER A 4 6.46 12.83 -5.66
C SER A 4 6.02 12.60 -4.21
N GLN A 5 6.16 13.62 -3.38
CA GLN A 5 5.59 13.64 -2.04
C GLN A 5 4.05 13.63 -2.18
N LEU A 6 3.38 12.65 -1.59
CA LEU A 6 1.92 12.62 -1.56
C LEU A 6 1.41 13.67 -0.57
N GLN A 7 0.43 14.46 -0.98
CA GLN A 7 -0.26 15.47 -0.17
C GLN A 7 -1.71 15.05 0.08
N PRO A 8 -2.34 15.56 1.16
CA PRO A 8 -3.76 15.34 1.39
C PRO A 8 -4.60 15.84 0.19
N GLY A 9 -5.50 14.99 -0.30
CA GLY A 9 -6.33 15.27 -1.47
C GLY A 9 -5.75 14.73 -2.79
N ASP A 10 -4.50 14.30 -2.82
CA ASP A 10 -3.94 13.62 -3.99
C ASP A 10 -4.64 12.28 -4.23
N LYS A 11 -4.81 11.95 -5.51
CA LYS A 11 -5.27 10.62 -5.89
C LYS A 11 -4.18 9.60 -5.55
N ALA A 12 -4.56 8.55 -4.83
CA ALA A 12 -3.65 7.45 -4.51
C ALA A 12 -3.04 6.87 -5.80
N PRO A 13 -1.70 6.67 -5.86
CA PRO A 13 -1.06 6.01 -6.98
C PRO A 13 -1.60 4.59 -7.16
N ASP A 14 -1.78 4.19 -8.42
CA ASP A 14 -2.18 2.82 -8.72
C ASP A 14 -1.01 1.85 -8.49
N PHE A 15 -1.33 0.63 -8.09
CA PHE A 15 -0.36 -0.44 -7.93
C PHE A 15 -0.97 -1.78 -8.28
N LYS A 16 -0.13 -2.70 -8.74
CA LYS A 16 -0.46 -4.11 -8.88
C LYS A 16 0.70 -4.94 -8.38
N LEU A 17 0.50 -5.57 -7.21
CA LEU A 17 1.54 -6.29 -6.49
C LEU A 17 1.12 -7.75 -6.31
N LYS A 18 2.10 -8.64 -6.25
CA LYS A 18 1.87 -10.05 -6.01
C LYS A 18 1.87 -10.31 -4.51
N GLY A 19 0.78 -10.88 -4.01
CA GLY A 19 0.62 -11.32 -2.63
C GLY A 19 1.47 -12.55 -2.30
N VAL A 20 1.57 -12.85 -1.01
CA VAL A 20 2.26 -14.04 -0.48
C VAL A 20 1.61 -15.35 -0.90
N ASP A 21 0.34 -15.28 -1.28
CA ASP A 21 -0.51 -16.35 -1.82
C ASP A 21 -0.41 -16.49 -3.34
N ASN A 22 0.52 -15.76 -3.99
CA ASN A 22 0.66 -15.61 -5.43
C ASN A 22 -0.52 -14.96 -6.16
N GLN A 23 -1.50 -14.38 -5.46
CA GLN A 23 -2.57 -13.61 -6.09
C GLN A 23 -2.10 -12.19 -6.41
N TRP A 24 -2.69 -11.57 -7.43
CA TRP A 24 -2.41 -10.17 -7.75
C TRP A 24 -3.40 -9.28 -7.02
N LEU A 25 -2.89 -8.28 -6.30
CA LEU A 25 -3.69 -7.27 -5.61
C LEU A 25 -3.46 -5.89 -6.23
N SER A 26 -4.53 -5.13 -6.37
CA SER A 26 -4.54 -3.73 -6.83
C SER A 26 -5.45 -2.88 -5.96
N LEU A 27 -5.29 -1.55 -6.03
CA LEU A 27 -6.17 -0.62 -5.32
C LEU A 27 -7.63 -0.75 -5.78
N ASN A 28 -7.85 -1.07 -7.07
CA ASN A 28 -9.17 -1.19 -7.67
C ASN A 28 -9.99 -2.37 -7.12
N ASP A 29 -9.33 -3.40 -6.60
CA ASP A 29 -9.99 -4.57 -6.00
C ASP A 29 -10.82 -4.17 -4.76
N TYR A 30 -10.52 -3.02 -4.16
CA TYR A 30 -11.20 -2.46 -2.99
C TYR A 30 -12.15 -1.30 -3.32
N SER A 31 -12.51 -1.10 -4.59
CA SER A 31 -13.33 0.03 -5.06
C SER A 31 -14.72 0.15 -4.42
N LYS A 32 -15.22 -0.92 -3.78
CA LYS A 32 -16.50 -0.93 -3.07
C LYS A 32 -16.40 -0.54 -1.60
N GLU A 33 -15.18 -0.44 -1.06
CA GLU A 33 -14.94 -0.13 0.34
C GLU A 33 -15.00 1.37 0.62
N LYS A 34 -15.34 1.74 1.87
CA LYS A 34 -15.40 3.15 2.30
C LYS A 34 -14.03 3.83 2.36
N GLY A 35 -12.95 3.04 2.43
CA GLY A 35 -11.58 3.52 2.50
C GLY A 35 -10.61 2.36 2.60
N VAL A 36 -9.36 2.60 2.21
CA VAL A 36 -8.27 1.62 2.21
C VAL A 36 -7.06 2.23 2.91
N ILE A 37 -6.43 1.46 3.79
CA ILE A 37 -5.17 1.84 4.44
C ILE A 37 -4.05 1.01 3.83
N VAL A 38 -3.04 1.67 3.27
CA VAL A 38 -1.83 1.02 2.75
C VAL A 38 -0.71 1.19 3.75
N ILE A 39 -0.14 0.07 4.21
CA ILE A 39 0.92 0.04 5.20
C ILE A 39 2.22 -0.42 4.53
N PHE A 40 3.25 0.41 4.55
CA PHE A 40 4.58 0.06 4.12
C PHE A 40 5.36 -0.49 5.33
N THR A 41 5.60 -1.81 5.35
CA THR A 41 6.27 -2.49 6.47
C THR A 41 7.32 -3.50 5.98
N CYS A 42 8.13 -4.01 6.90
CA CYS A 42 9.27 -4.88 6.62
C CYS A 42 9.51 -5.89 7.75
N ASN A 43 9.73 -7.16 7.39
CA ASN A 43 9.90 -8.26 8.36
C ASN A 43 11.25 -8.27 9.09
N HIS A 44 12.22 -7.48 8.66
CA HIS A 44 13.54 -7.41 9.28
C HIS A 44 13.72 -6.15 10.13
N CYS A 45 12.75 -5.25 10.10
CA CYS A 45 12.83 -3.96 10.76
C CYS A 45 12.41 -4.14 12.23
N PRO A 46 13.29 -3.90 13.21
CA PRO A 46 12.94 -4.06 14.63
C PRO A 46 11.80 -3.14 15.06
N TYR A 47 11.72 -1.93 14.47
CA TYR A 47 10.62 -0.99 14.70
C TYR A 47 9.25 -1.50 14.22
N ALA A 48 9.21 -2.35 13.18
CA ALA A 48 7.97 -2.90 12.64
C ALA A 48 7.46 -4.12 13.41
N LYS A 49 8.28 -4.71 14.30
CA LYS A 49 7.95 -5.90 15.11
C LYS A 49 7.62 -5.57 16.56
N LEU A 50 8.02 -4.40 17.03
CA LEU A 50 7.65 -3.94 18.36
C LEU A 50 6.17 -3.54 18.30
N TYR A 51 5.37 -4.15 19.18
CA TYR A 51 3.89 -4.10 19.29
C TYR A 51 3.15 -5.14 18.44
#